data_AF-A0A964U4G5-F1
#
_entry.id   AF-A0A964U4G5-F1
#
_cell.length_a   1.000
_cell.length_b   1.000
_cell.length_c   1.000
_cell.angle_alpha   90.00
_cell.angle_beta   90.00
_cell.angle_gamma   90.00
#
_symmetry.space_group_name_H-M   'P 1'
#
loop_
_entity.id
_entity.type
_entity.pdbx_description
1 polymer ?
#
loop_
_entity_poly.entity_id
_entity_poly.type
_entity_poly.pdbx_seq_one_letter_code
_entity_poly.pdbx_strand_id
1 'polypeptide(L)'
;QTHGLGLIPWSPLAGGFLTGKYRRNGGGDEQGRFSDGKHGRSEKLLNSDAAFDIVEKLEALAKEKGCTTSQLALAWCVNQPGITSPIIGPRTMQQLEDNLGALQVEVTDDDRKALDEVAPPGRVTVPFYEAKFGPMVHRW
;
A
#
# COMPACT_ATOMS: atom_id res chain seq x y z
N GLN A 1 5.67 22.47 -1.03
CA GLN A 1 6.92 21.87 -1.52
C GLN A 1 7.94 22.96 -1.78
N THR A 2 9.21 22.76 -1.43
CA THR A 2 10.25 23.80 -1.50
C THR A 2 11.11 23.73 -2.77
N HIS A 3 11.17 22.58 -3.45
CA HIS A 3 12.10 22.34 -4.56
C HIS A 3 11.43 21.98 -5.90
N GLY A 4 10.10 22.01 -5.99
CA GLY A 4 9.38 21.65 -7.22
C GLY A 4 9.58 20.21 -7.69
N LEU A 5 9.84 19.27 -6.77
CA LEU A 5 10.10 17.87 -7.08
C LEU A 5 8.83 17.02 -6.98
N GLY A 6 8.51 16.29 -8.03
CA GLY A 6 7.44 15.29 -8.01
C GLY A 6 7.90 13.96 -7.42
N LEU A 7 7.05 13.33 -6.59
CA LEU A 7 7.29 11.99 -6.06
C LEU A 7 6.43 10.96 -6.82
N ILE A 8 7.08 9.90 -7.26
CA ILE A 8 6.44 8.77 -7.94
C ILE A 8 6.71 7.52 -7.09
N PRO A 9 5.84 7.18 -6.12
CA PRO A 9 6.09 6.05 -5.23
C PRO A 9 5.94 4.73 -5.96
N TRP A 10 6.86 3.82 -5.64
CA TRP A 10 6.83 2.43 -6.09
C TRP A 10 6.14 1.55 -5.06
N SER A 11 5.46 0.50 -5.54
CA SER A 11 4.71 -0.46 -4.70
C SER A 11 3.68 0.18 -3.75
N PRO A 12 2.79 1.06 -4.23
CA PRO A 12 1.77 1.72 -3.40
C PRO A 12 0.79 0.74 -2.74
N LEU A 13 0.67 -0.49 -3.27
CA LEU A 13 -0.17 -1.56 -2.71
C LEU A 13 0.62 -2.64 -1.96
N ALA A 14 1.92 -2.43 -1.71
CA ALA A 14 2.79 -3.36 -0.99
C ALA A 14 2.71 -4.82 -1.50
N GLY A 15 2.86 -5.01 -2.81
CA GLY A 15 2.76 -6.34 -3.45
C GLY A 15 1.34 -6.93 -3.50
N GLY A 16 0.33 -6.10 -3.27
CA GLY A 16 -1.07 -6.48 -3.19
C GLY A 16 -1.56 -6.73 -1.76
N PHE A 17 -0.76 -6.41 -0.74
CA PHE A 17 -1.17 -6.58 0.64
C PHE A 17 -2.29 -5.62 1.05
N LEU A 18 -2.21 -4.37 0.62
CA LEU A 18 -3.21 -3.34 0.92
C LEU A 18 -4.54 -3.53 0.17
N THR A 19 -4.73 -4.63 -0.57
CA THR A 19 -6.01 -4.94 -1.21
C THR A 19 -6.92 -5.80 -0.34
N GLY A 20 -6.49 -6.20 0.87
CA GLY A 20 -7.27 -7.07 1.76
C GLY A 20 -7.29 -8.55 1.38
N LYS A 21 -6.51 -8.94 0.36
CA LYS A 21 -6.55 -10.32 -0.16
C LYS A 21 -5.76 -11.32 0.68
N TYR A 22 -4.87 -10.87 1.56
CA TYR A 22 -4.21 -11.73 2.55
C TYR A 22 -4.90 -11.56 3.89
N ARG A 23 -5.03 -12.65 4.65
CA ARG A 23 -5.67 -12.64 5.96
C ARG A 23 -4.65 -12.99 7.04
N ARG A 24 -4.87 -12.41 8.22
CA ARG A 24 -4.12 -12.73 9.44
C ARG A 24 -4.13 -14.24 9.66
N ASN A 25 -3.00 -14.79 10.12
CA ASN A 25 -2.80 -16.22 10.38
C ASN A 25 -2.87 -17.15 9.15
N GLY A 26 -2.53 -16.65 7.95
CA GLY A 26 -2.21 -17.52 6.81
C GLY A 26 -3.38 -17.91 5.90
N GLY A 27 -4.43 -17.09 5.83
CA GLY A 27 -5.52 -17.24 4.85
C GLY A 27 -5.46 -16.23 3.70
N GLY A 28 -6.41 -16.32 2.77
CA GLY A 28 -6.57 -15.36 1.67
C GLY A 28 -6.28 -15.94 0.29
N ASP A 29 -5.86 -15.07 -0.64
CA ASP A 29 -5.60 -15.39 -2.05
C ASP A 29 -4.38 -16.31 -2.21
N GLU A 30 -4.62 -17.58 -2.53
CA GLU A 30 -3.59 -18.60 -2.76
C GLU A 30 -2.75 -18.35 -4.04
N GLN A 31 -3.22 -17.49 -4.96
CA GLN A 31 -2.52 -17.12 -6.18
C GLN A 31 -1.83 -15.74 -6.07
N GLY A 32 -1.90 -15.16 -4.88
CA GLY A 32 -1.27 -13.90 -4.55
C GLY A 32 0.25 -13.93 -4.71
N ARG A 33 0.87 -12.75 -4.83
CA ARG A 33 2.33 -12.61 -4.97
C ARG A 33 3.09 -13.31 -3.85
N PHE A 34 2.60 -13.22 -2.61
CA PHE A 34 3.28 -13.73 -1.44
C PHE A 34 2.87 -15.14 -1.02
N SER A 35 2.04 -15.82 -1.81
CA SER A 35 1.42 -17.09 -1.42
C SER A 35 2.35 -18.30 -1.59
N ASP A 36 3.47 -18.15 -2.32
CA ASP A 36 4.45 -19.22 -2.52
C ASP A 36 5.50 -19.32 -1.39
N GLY A 37 5.45 -18.44 -0.38
CA GLY A 37 6.40 -18.40 0.74
C GLY A 37 7.84 -18.02 0.37
N LYS A 38 8.14 -17.73 -0.89
CA LYS A 38 9.52 -17.46 -1.39
C LYS A 38 9.93 -16.00 -1.28
N HIS A 39 9.07 -15.17 -0.73
CA HIS A 39 9.22 -13.72 -0.71
C HIS A 39 9.69 -13.26 0.68
N GLY A 40 10.98 -13.38 0.99
CA GLY A 40 11.52 -12.94 2.31
C GLY A 40 11.21 -11.48 2.68
N ARG A 41 10.94 -10.61 1.70
CA ARG A 41 10.47 -9.23 1.92
C ARG A 41 9.02 -9.15 2.43
N SER A 42 8.16 -10.09 2.05
CA SER A 42 6.77 -10.12 2.49
C SER A 42 6.58 -10.81 3.82
N GLU A 43 7.54 -11.62 4.29
CA GLU A 43 7.46 -12.29 5.58
C GLU A 43 7.25 -11.29 6.72
N LYS A 44 8.02 -10.20 6.75
CA LYS A 44 7.85 -9.13 7.75
C LYS A 44 6.48 -8.45 7.67
N LEU A 45 5.90 -8.37 6.48
CA LEU A 45 4.59 -7.77 6.25
C LEU A 45 3.46 -8.73 6.67
N LEU A 46 3.56 -10.00 6.26
CA LEU A 46 2.60 -11.06 6.55
C LEU A 46 2.60 -11.55 8.00
N ASN A 47 3.63 -11.22 8.78
CA ASN A 47 3.73 -11.53 10.20
C ASN A 47 3.60 -10.26 11.08
N SER A 48 3.16 -9.13 10.52
CA SER A 48 3.00 -7.88 11.26
C SER A 48 1.54 -7.62 11.59
N ASP A 49 1.20 -7.69 12.88
CA ASP A 49 -0.13 -7.33 13.36
C ASP A 49 -0.50 -5.89 12.98
N ALA A 50 0.43 -4.94 13.15
CA ALA A 50 0.22 -3.54 12.78
C ALA A 50 -0.05 -3.35 11.28
N ALA A 51 0.52 -4.19 10.41
CA ALA A 51 0.22 -4.13 8.99
C ALA A 51 -1.20 -4.61 8.70
N PHE A 52 -1.66 -5.67 9.37
CA PHE A 52 -3.04 -6.12 9.26
C PHE A 52 -4.05 -5.14 9.86
N ASP A 53 -3.72 -4.46 10.96
CA ASP A 53 -4.58 -3.43 11.54
C ASP A 53 -4.85 -2.30 10.52
N ILE A 54 -3.83 -1.92 9.73
CA ILE A 54 -3.99 -0.96 8.62
C ILE A 54 -4.92 -1.49 7.54
N VAL A 55 -4.74 -2.75 7.12
CA VAL A 55 -5.59 -3.35 6.08
C VAL A 55 -7.03 -3.48 6.54
N GLU A 56 -7.26 -3.93 7.77
CA GLU A 56 -8.59 -4.08 8.36
C GLU A 56 -9.29 -2.71 8.50
N LYS A 57 -8.56 -1.66 8.89
CA LYS A 57 -9.07 -0.28 8.91
C LYS A 57 -9.41 0.22 7.50
N LEU A 58 -8.56 -0.03 6.51
CA LEU A 58 -8.84 0.29 5.11
C LEU A 58 -10.08 -0.45 4.59
N GLU A 59 -10.24 -1.74 4.91
CA GLU A 59 -11.42 -2.54 4.51
C GLU A 59 -12.71 -1.96 5.09
N ALA A 60 -12.70 -1.56 6.37
CA ALA A 60 -13.85 -0.95 7.03
C ALA A 60 -14.24 0.38 6.36
N LEU A 61 -13.28 1.28 6.15
CA LEU A 61 -13.52 2.58 5.50
C LEU A 61 -13.93 2.40 4.03
N ALA A 62 -13.29 1.49 3.30
CA ALA A 62 -13.64 1.24 1.90
C ALA A 62 -15.09 0.75 1.76
N LYS A 63 -15.54 -0.11 2.68
CA LYS A 63 -16.93 -0.58 2.75
C LYS A 63 -17.92 0.57 3.00
N GLU A 64 -17.62 1.47 3.94
CA GLU A 64 -18.46 2.64 4.21
C GLU A 64 -18.58 3.57 2.99
N LYS A 65 -17.49 3.67 2.21
CA LYS A 65 -17.42 4.52 1.02
C LYS A 65 -17.90 3.84 -0.27
N GLY A 66 -18.25 2.55 -0.22
CA GLY A 66 -18.70 1.80 -1.38
C GLY A 66 -17.62 1.60 -2.46
N CYS A 67 -16.35 1.52 -2.07
CA CYS A 67 -15.21 1.29 -2.96
C CYS A 67 -14.41 0.06 -2.53
N THR A 68 -13.44 -0.35 -3.36
CA THR A 68 -12.55 -1.47 -2.98
C THR A 68 -11.39 -0.98 -2.11
N THR A 69 -10.82 -1.89 -1.31
CA THR A 69 -9.67 -1.57 -0.44
C THR A 69 -8.46 -1.09 -1.25
N SER A 70 -8.23 -1.67 -2.44
CA SER A 70 -7.22 -1.21 -3.41
C SER A 70 -7.48 0.23 -3.86
N GLN A 71 -8.73 0.56 -4.20
CA GLN A 71 -9.11 1.91 -4.61
C GLN A 71 -8.84 2.93 -3.50
N LEU A 72 -9.28 2.66 -2.27
CA LEU A 72 -9.05 3.57 -1.15
C LEU A 72 -7.56 3.73 -0.83
N ALA A 73 -6.78 2.65 -0.83
CA ALA A 73 -5.34 2.72 -0.60
C ALA A 73 -4.60 3.55 -1.66
N LEU A 74 -4.95 3.39 -2.94
CA LEU A 74 -4.39 4.18 -4.03
C LEU A 74 -4.85 5.64 -3.98
N ALA A 75 -6.12 5.87 -3.68
CA ALA A 75 -6.68 7.22 -3.52
C ALA A 75 -5.98 7.95 -2.38
N TRP A 76 -5.75 7.29 -1.24
CA TRP A 76 -4.99 7.87 -0.14
C TRP A 76 -3.55 8.22 -0.57
N CYS A 77 -2.89 7.33 -1.32
CA CYS A 77 -1.51 7.52 -1.78
C CYS A 77 -1.38 8.72 -2.74
N VAL A 78 -2.23 8.82 -3.75
CA VAL A 78 -2.18 9.93 -4.73
C VAL A 78 -2.53 11.28 -4.08
N ASN A 79 -3.34 11.26 -3.00
CA ASN A 79 -3.74 12.46 -2.26
C ASN A 79 -2.76 12.89 -1.16
N GLN A 80 -1.53 12.34 -1.12
CA GLN A 80 -0.50 12.83 -0.21
C GLN A 80 0.24 14.03 -0.80
N PRO A 81 0.65 14.99 0.05
CA PRO A 81 1.44 16.14 -0.37
C PRO A 81 2.71 15.72 -1.14
N GLY A 82 2.77 16.12 -2.41
CA GLY A 82 3.95 15.94 -3.25
C GLY A 82 4.03 14.65 -4.05
N ILE A 83 3.08 13.72 -3.87
CA ILE A 83 2.92 12.58 -4.78
C ILE A 83 2.30 13.10 -6.08
N THR A 84 2.99 12.84 -7.20
CA THR A 84 2.52 13.19 -8.54
C THR A 84 1.75 12.05 -9.17
N SER A 85 2.26 10.82 -9.03
CA SER A 85 1.57 9.63 -9.53
C SER A 85 2.18 8.36 -8.90
N PRO A 86 1.39 7.47 -8.31
CA PRO A 86 1.88 6.18 -7.86
C PRO A 86 2.04 5.18 -9.01
N ILE A 87 3.10 4.34 -8.98
CA ILE A 87 3.30 3.28 -9.96
C ILE A 87 2.47 2.06 -9.58
N ILE A 88 1.37 1.81 -10.31
CA ILE A 88 0.57 0.59 -10.16
C ILE A 88 1.05 -0.54 -11.07
N GLY A 89 0.92 -1.79 -10.61
CA GLY A 89 1.36 -2.98 -11.34
C GLY A 89 0.32 -4.10 -11.35
N PRO A 90 -0.85 -3.91 -11.99
CA PRO A 90 -1.86 -4.95 -12.14
C PRO A 90 -1.36 -6.09 -13.05
N ARG A 91 -1.74 -7.33 -12.74
CA ARG A 91 -1.48 -8.53 -13.56
C ARG A 91 -2.63 -8.89 -14.48
N THR A 92 -3.80 -8.30 -14.28
CA THR A 92 -5.01 -8.54 -15.07
C THR A 92 -5.70 -7.23 -15.41
N MET A 93 -6.52 -7.22 -16.47
CA MET A 93 -7.33 -6.07 -16.83
C MET A 93 -8.31 -5.68 -15.72
N GLN A 94 -8.91 -6.66 -15.05
CA GLN A 94 -9.80 -6.41 -13.92
C GLN A 94 -9.09 -5.66 -12.77
N GLN A 95 -7.82 -5.99 -12.48
CA GLN A 95 -7.04 -5.25 -11.47
C GLN A 95 -6.71 -3.83 -11.94
N LEU A 96 -6.46 -3.64 -13.24
CA LEU A 96 -6.22 -2.30 -13.79
C LEU A 96 -7.48 -1.44 -13.67
N GLU A 97 -8.61 -1.95 -14.13
CA GLU A 97 -9.91 -1.27 -14.08
C GLU A 97 -10.32 -0.94 -12.64
N ASP A 98 -10.16 -1.90 -11.72
CA ASP A 98 -10.37 -1.67 -10.28
C ASP A 98 -9.48 -0.54 -9.76
N ASN A 99 -8.16 -0.61 -10.00
CA ASN A 99 -7.22 0.41 -9.53
C ASN A 99 -7.53 1.81 -10.09
N LEU A 100 -8.01 1.92 -11.34
CA LEU A 100 -8.39 3.20 -11.94
C LEU A 100 -9.61 3.83 -11.25
N GLY A 101 -10.47 3.02 -10.62
CA GLY A 101 -11.58 3.51 -9.80
C GLY A 101 -11.13 4.34 -8.59
N ALA A 102 -9.85 4.26 -8.18
CA ALA A 102 -9.28 5.10 -7.13
C ALA A 102 -9.41 6.60 -7.42
N LEU A 103 -9.46 7.00 -8.70
CA LEU A 103 -9.64 8.39 -9.12
C LEU A 103 -11.01 8.97 -8.75
N GLN A 104 -11.98 8.11 -8.42
CA GLN A 104 -13.33 8.51 -8.02
C GLN A 104 -13.54 8.44 -6.50
N VAL A 105 -12.53 8.01 -5.74
CA VAL A 105 -12.63 7.91 -4.29
C VAL A 105 -12.15 9.20 -3.65
N GLU A 106 -13.08 9.92 -3.02
CA GLU A 106 -12.76 11.09 -2.20
C GLU A 106 -12.20 10.66 -0.84
N VAL A 107 -11.00 11.13 -0.48
CA VAL A 107 -10.39 10.88 0.84
C VAL A 107 -10.56 12.10 1.73
N THR A 108 -11.44 11.98 2.72
CA THR A 108 -11.79 13.06 3.64
C THR A 108 -10.75 13.23 4.76
N ASP A 109 -10.82 14.32 5.49
CA ASP A 109 -9.95 14.54 6.66
C ASP A 109 -10.20 13.53 7.78
N ASP A 110 -11.44 13.03 7.92
CA ASP A 110 -11.75 12.00 8.91
C ASP A 110 -11.22 10.63 8.48
N ASP A 111 -11.26 10.31 7.18
CA ASP A 111 -10.58 9.12 6.64
C ASP A 111 -9.08 9.17 6.95
N ARG A 112 -8.44 10.34 6.79
CA ARG A 112 -7.01 10.54 7.10
C ARG A 112 -6.72 10.34 8.58
N LYS A 113 -7.46 10.98 9.47
CA LYS A 113 -7.30 10.80 10.92
C LYS A 113 -7.47 9.34 11.32
N ALA A 114 -8.48 8.68 10.78
CA ALA A 114 -8.77 7.27 11.06
C ALA A 114 -7.61 6.37 10.60
N LEU A 115 -7.00 6.66 9.45
CA LEU A 115 -5.81 5.92 8.98
C LEU A 115 -4.56 6.26 9.79
N ASP A 116 -4.39 7.50 10.23
CA ASP A 116 -3.26 7.94 11.06
C ASP A 116 -3.25 7.26 12.45
N GLU A 117 -4.40 6.82 12.97
CA GLU A 117 -4.49 6.03 14.21
C GLU A 117 -3.72 4.71 14.12
N VAL A 118 -3.76 4.05 12.96
CA VAL A 118 -3.13 2.75 12.70
C VAL A 118 -1.80 2.88 11.94
N ALA A 119 -1.57 4.01 11.26
CA ALA A 119 -0.35 4.33 10.53
C ALA A 119 0.11 5.78 10.79
N PRO A 120 0.65 6.10 11.98
CA PRO A 120 0.97 7.47 12.33
C PRO A 120 1.98 8.12 11.36
N PRO A 121 1.77 9.39 10.96
CA PRO A 121 2.69 10.11 10.08
C PRO A 121 4.13 10.11 10.58
N GLY A 122 5.09 9.99 9.65
CA GLY A 122 6.52 9.98 9.96
C GLY A 122 7.05 8.65 10.54
N ARG A 123 6.21 7.60 10.60
CA ARG A 123 6.63 6.26 11.02
C ARG A 123 6.68 5.29 9.86
N VAL A 124 7.52 4.26 10.02
CA VAL A 124 7.55 3.09 9.14
C VAL A 124 6.89 1.95 9.90
N THR A 125 5.73 1.47 9.42
CA THR A 125 5.00 0.36 10.07
C THR A 125 5.75 -0.95 9.97
N VAL A 126 6.27 -1.25 8.77
CA VAL A 126 7.05 -2.47 8.50
C VAL A 126 8.28 -2.08 7.70
N PRO A 127 9.49 -2.52 8.08
CA PRO A 127 10.68 -2.36 7.25
C PRO A 127 10.60 -3.30 6.04
N PHE A 128 9.75 -2.92 5.08
CA PHE A 128 9.42 -3.69 3.88
C PHE A 128 10.60 -3.82 2.91
N TYR A 129 11.51 -2.84 2.94
CA TYR A 129 12.72 -2.83 2.13
C TYR A 129 13.91 -2.37 2.97
N GLU A 130 14.90 -3.25 3.11
CA GLU A 130 16.19 -2.93 3.70
C GLU A 130 17.23 -2.95 2.58
N ALA A 131 17.62 -1.77 2.11
CA ALA A 131 18.79 -1.64 1.24
C ALA A 131 20.01 -1.25 2.08
N LYS A 132 21.08 -2.04 1.96
CA LYS A 132 22.41 -1.62 2.39
C LYS A 132 23.04 -0.81 1.26
N PHE A 133 22.87 0.51 1.30
CA PHE A 133 23.58 1.45 0.41
C PHE A 133 25.06 1.61 0.82
N GLY A 134 25.73 0.51 1.19
CA GLY A 134 27.15 0.50 1.53
C GLY A 134 28.01 1.10 0.40
N PRO A 135 29.30 1.39 0.63
CA PRO A 135 30.13 2.09 -0.34
C PRO A 135 30.01 1.39 -1.69
N MET A 136 29.46 2.12 -2.67
CA MET A 136 29.13 1.55 -3.97
C MET A 136 30.44 1.11 -4.63
N VAL A 137 30.63 -0.19 -4.75
CA VAL A 137 31.87 -0.81 -5.26
C VAL A 137 32.10 -0.51 -6.74
N HIS A 138 31.06 -0.03 -7.43
CA HIS A 138 31.09 0.36 -8.83
C HIS A 138 30.68 1.82 -8.96
N ARG A 139 31.42 2.54 -9.81
CA ARG A 139 31.04 3.86 -10.29
C ARG A 139 29.88 3.68 -11.26
N TRP A 140 28.77 4.37 -11.00
CA TRP A 140 27.81 4.74 -12.04
C TRP A 140 28.40 5.91 -12.83
#